data_AF-A0A5E4WSB9-F1
#
_entry.id   AF-A0A5E4WSB9-F1
#
_cell.length_a   1.000
_cell.length_b   1.000
_cell.length_c   1.000
_cell.angle_alpha   90.00
_cell.angle_beta   90.00
_cell.angle_gamma   90.00
#
_symmetry.space_group_name_H-M   'P 1'
#
loop_
_entity.id
_entity.type
_entity.pdbx_description
1 polymer ?
#
loop_
_entity_poly.entity_id
_entity_poly.type
_entity_poly.pdbx_seq_one_letter_code
_entity_poly.pdbx_strand_id
1 'polypeptide(L)' 'MSTPQAAALAGDFARPKPLIKCQVKVTTTTGARFRYAALFASTFDAAIDALERFGISKISVEPAR' A
#
# COMPACT_ATOMS: atom_id res chain seq x y z
N MET A 1 32.42 17.49 -33.64
CA MET A 1 31.00 17.53 -34.02
C MET A 1 30.39 16.18 -33.63
N SER A 2 30.13 15.98 -32.35
CA SER A 2 28.84 16.21 -31.67
C SER A 2 27.83 15.08 -31.96
N THR A 3 27.91 14.05 -31.13
CA THR A 3 26.98 12.93 -30.97
C THR A 3 25.60 13.43 -30.51
N PRO A 4 24.48 13.01 -31.12
CA PRO A 4 23.17 13.22 -30.54
C PRO A 4 22.79 11.99 -29.69
N GLN A 5 23.34 11.90 -28.47
CA GLN A 5 22.87 10.94 -27.47
C GLN A 5 22.45 11.69 -26.21
N ALA A 6 21.36 12.45 -26.31
CA ALA A 6 20.88 13.27 -25.18
C ALA A 6 19.35 13.49 -25.17
N ALA A 7 18.54 12.50 -25.60
CA ALA A 7 17.09 12.69 -25.66
C ALA A 7 16.24 11.46 -25.26
N ALA A 8 16.76 10.51 -24.49
CA ALA A 8 16.02 9.30 -24.10
C ALA A 8 16.05 8.99 -22.60
N LEU A 9 16.24 10.00 -21.74
CA LEU A 9 16.13 9.87 -20.27
C LEU A 9 15.19 10.94 -19.70
N ALA A 10 14.14 11.30 -20.45
CA ALA A 10 12.94 11.83 -19.81
C ALA A 10 12.26 10.64 -19.12
N GLY A 11 12.81 10.29 -17.96
CA GLY A 11 12.23 9.30 -17.07
C GLY A 11 10.76 9.63 -16.87
N ASP A 12 9.95 8.60 -16.95
CA ASP A 12 8.58 8.57 -16.45
C ASP A 12 8.61 9.23 -15.05
N PHE A 13 8.30 10.53 -14.96
CA PHE A 13 7.94 11.16 -13.71
C PHE A 13 6.58 10.57 -13.37
N ALA A 14 6.63 9.33 -12.89
CA ALA A 14 5.50 8.47 -12.62
C ALA A 14 4.56 9.30 -11.76
N ARG A 15 3.38 9.62 -12.33
CA ARG A 15 2.32 10.31 -11.60
C ARG A 15 2.20 9.64 -10.23
N PRO A 16 2.17 10.39 -9.12
CA PRO A 16 2.08 9.80 -7.80
C PRO A 16 0.92 8.81 -7.81
N LYS A 17 1.21 7.53 -7.57
CA LYS A 17 0.21 6.46 -7.59
C LYS A 17 -0.93 6.90 -6.66
N PRO A 18 -2.18 6.98 -7.14
CA PRO A 18 -3.28 7.43 -6.30
C PRO A 18 -3.38 6.47 -5.11
N LEU A 19 -3.13 7.00 -3.92
CA LEU A 19 -3.24 6.23 -2.69
C LEU A 19 -4.71 5.94 -2.44
N ILE A 20 -5.01 4.67 -2.19
CA ILE A 20 -6.34 4.18 -1.87
C ILE A 20 -6.50 4.25 -0.37
N LYS A 21 -7.59 4.85 0.09
CA LYS A 21 -7.99 4.72 1.50
C LYS A 21 -8.43 3.29 1.72
N CYS A 22 -7.66 2.51 2.46
CA CYS A 22 -8.03 1.16 2.83
C CYS A 22 -8.45 1.14 4.30
N GLN A 23 -9.45 0.32 4.58
CA GLN A 23 -9.86 -0.01 5.92
C GLN A 23 -9.41 -1.43 6.24
N VAL A 24 -8.63 -1.53 7.30
CA VAL A 24 -8.02 -2.78 7.74
C VAL A 24 -8.71 -3.22 9.03
N LYS A 25 -9.22 -4.44 9.02
CA LYS A 25 -9.81 -5.11 10.18
C LYS A 25 -8.90 -6.29 10.52
N VAL A 26 -8.34 -6.27 11.72
CA VAL A 26 -7.45 -7.33 12.22
C VAL A 26 -8.13 -8.04 13.38
N THR A 27 -8.19 -9.36 13.33
CA THR A 27 -8.58 -10.20 14.45
C THR A 27 -7.37 -11.04 14.85
N THR A 28 -6.82 -10.73 16.01
CA THR A 28 -5.66 -11.43 16.57
C THR A 28 -6.06 -12.78 17.15
N THR A 29 -5.09 -13.66 17.37
CA THR A 29 -5.32 -15.00 17.97
C THR A 29 -5.83 -14.93 19.41
N THR A 30 -5.57 -13.84 20.11
CA THR A 30 -6.08 -13.56 21.47
C THR A 30 -7.55 -13.13 21.47
N GLY A 31 -8.17 -12.98 20.28
CA GLY A 31 -9.55 -12.54 20.12
C GLY A 31 -9.73 -11.03 20.07
N ALA A 32 -8.65 -10.24 20.25
CA ALA A 32 -8.71 -8.79 20.13
C ALA A 32 -8.96 -8.36 18.67
N ARG A 33 -9.85 -7.39 18.49
CA ARG A 33 -10.27 -6.85 17.20
C ARG A 33 -9.78 -5.42 17.05
N PHE A 34 -9.01 -5.16 16.01
CA PHE A 34 -8.50 -3.83 15.69
C PHE A 34 -9.06 -3.39 14.35
N ARG A 35 -9.37 -2.10 14.23
CA ARG A 35 -9.82 -1.50 12.98
C ARG A 35 -9.13 -0.17 12.81
N TYR A 36 -8.48 0.02 11.66
CA TYR A 36 -7.87 1.30 11.31
C TYR A 36 -8.06 1.58 9.82
N ALA A 37 -7.97 2.85 9.45
CA ALA A 37 -7.99 3.28 8.07
C ALA A 37 -6.70 4.04 7.78
N ALA A 38 -6.06 3.71 6.67
CA ALA A 38 -4.84 4.38 6.22
C ALA A 38 -4.81 4.45 4.68
N LEU A 39 -3.95 5.32 4.17
CA LEU A 39 -3.72 5.51 2.75
C LEU A 39 -2.62 4.56 2.29
N PHE A 40 -2.92 3.68 1.36
CA PHE A 40 -1.98 2.68 0.84
C PHE A 40 -1.94 2.71 -0.69
N ALA A 41 -0.81 2.29 -1.26
CA ALA A 41 -0.68 2.16 -2.71
C ALA A 41 -1.55 1.02 -3.27
N SER A 42 -1.88 0.03 -2.45
CA SER A 42 -2.77 -1.07 -2.79
C SER A 42 -3.40 -1.70 -1.54
N THR A 43 -4.43 -2.54 -1.72
CA THR A 43 -4.99 -3.35 -0.64
C THR A 43 -4.01 -4.42 -0.14
N PHE A 44 -3.03 -4.82 -0.96
CA PHE A 44 -2.00 -5.76 -0.57
C PHE A 44 -1.00 -5.11 0.40
N ASP A 45 -0.55 -3.88 0.12
CA ASP A 45 0.30 -3.12 1.05
C ASP A 45 -0.37 -2.95 2.41
N ALA A 46 -1.68 -2.70 2.43
CA ALA A 46 -2.46 -2.62 3.65
C ALA A 46 -2.52 -3.95 4.43
N ALA A 47 -2.50 -5.09 3.74
CA ALA A 47 -2.48 -6.41 4.36
C ALA A 47 -1.08 -6.73 4.93
N ILE A 48 -0.01 -6.37 4.22
CA ILE A 48 1.37 -6.52 4.69
C ILE A 48 1.60 -5.65 5.92
N ASP A 49 1.18 -4.38 5.90
CA ASP A 49 1.27 -3.48 7.06
C ASP A 49 0.57 -4.06 8.30
N ALA A 50 -0.62 -4.64 8.14
CA ALA A 50 -1.29 -5.33 9.25
C ALA A 50 -0.56 -6.59 9.71
N LEU A 51 0.01 -7.36 8.79
CA LEU A 51 0.78 -8.56 9.12
C LEU A 51 2.05 -8.20 9.89
N GLU A 52 2.76 -7.14 9.49
CA GLU A 52 3.97 -6.66 10.17
C GLU A 52 3.67 -6.11 11.56
N ARG A 53 2.53 -5.42 11.75
CA ARG A 53 2.14 -4.84 13.05
C ARG A 53 1.58 -5.85 14.05
N PHE A 54 0.79 -6.81 13.57
CA PHE A 54 0.01 -7.71 14.44
C PHE A 54 0.46 -9.17 14.37
N GLY A 55 1.41 -9.52 13.50
CA GLY A 55 1.86 -10.89 13.30
C GLY A 55 0.76 -11.79 12.72
N ILE A 56 0.79 -13.08 13.09
CA ILE A 56 -0.20 -14.07 12.62
C ILE A 56 -1.59 -13.68 13.14
N SER A 57 -2.43 -13.15 12.26
CA SER A 57 -3.77 -12.65 12.55
C SER A 57 -4.68 -12.84 11.35
N LYS A 58 -6.00 -12.89 11.57
CA LYS A 58 -6.97 -12.83 10.48
C LYS A 58 -7.13 -11.37 10.05
N ILE A 59 -6.67 -11.06 8.85
CA ILE A 59 -6.67 -9.70 8.29
C ILE A 59 -7.74 -9.63 7.18
N SER A 60 -8.58 -8.61 7.25
CA SER A 60 -9.53 -8.26 6.20
C SER A 60 -9.32 -6.81 5.80
N VAL A 61 -8.97 -6.60 4.53
CA VAL A 61 -8.74 -5.28 3.95
C VAL A 61 -9.85 -4.99 2.95
N GLU A 62 -10.48 -3.84 3.10
CA GLU A 62 -11.50 -3.35 2.17
C GLU A 62 -11.12 -1.92 1.74
N PRO A 63 -11.26 -1.56 0.46
CA PRO A 63 -11.15 -0.16 0.06
C PRO A 63 -12.28 0.64 0.71
N ALA A 64 -11.94 1.70 1.43
CA ALA A 64 -12.88 2.63 1.99
C ALA A 64 -13.43 3.50 0.86
N ARG A 65 -14.67 3.18 0.45
CA ARG A 65 -15.47 4.01 -0.47
C ARG A 65 -15.80 5.36 0.13
#